data_AF-A0A0L0B8E2-F1
#
_entry.id   AF-A0A0L0B8E2-F1
#
_cell.length_a   1.000
_cell.length_b   1.000
_cell.length_c   1.000
_cell.angle_alpha   90.00
_cell.angle_beta   90.00
_cell.angle_gamma   90.00
#
_symmetry.space_group_name_H-M   'P 1'
#
loop_
_entity.id
_entity.type
_entity.pdbx_description
1 polymer ?
#
loop_
_entity_poly.entity_id
_entity_poly.type
_entity_poly.pdbx_seq_one_letter_code
_entity_poly.pdbx_strand_id
1 'polypeptide(L)' 'MLAGYVSYSMRAGVLRLHRTVVAATFEGAGMEGILIRKVLLAAHKRRLSALPYCSEVQMFLEQNPEYRSLIVG' A
#
# COMPACT_ATOMS: atom_id res chain seq x y z
N MET A 1 14.11 11.69 11.17
CA MET A 1 12.65 11.93 11.04
C MET A 1 12.05 10.83 10.17
N LEU A 2 10.85 10.35 10.48
CA LEU A 2 10.14 9.39 9.62
C LEU A 2 9.36 10.16 8.54
N ALA A 3 9.62 9.85 7.27
CA ALA A 3 8.99 10.55 6.15
C ALA A 3 7.58 10.03 5.84
N GLY A 4 7.35 8.73 6.03
CA GLY A 4 6.03 8.11 5.86
C GLY A 4 6.08 6.59 5.99
N TYR A 5 4.91 5.96 6.06
CA TYR A 5 4.75 4.50 6.18
C TYR A 5 3.36 4.04 5.74
N VAL A 6 3.23 2.74 5.44
CA VAL A 6 1.93 2.06 5.31
C VAL A 6 1.75 1.15 6.53
N SER A 7 0.67 1.38 7.29
CA SER A 7 0.29 0.50 8.39
C SER A 7 -0.51 -0.68 7.87
N TYR A 8 -0.20 -1.88 8.36
CA TYR A 8 -0.92 -3.09 7.99
C TYR A 8 -0.99 -4.09 9.15
N SER A 9 -1.99 -4.97 9.09
CA SER A 9 -2.04 -6.20 9.90
C SER A 9 -1.82 -7.41 9.01
N MET A 10 -1.22 -8.47 9.56
CA MET A 10 -0.99 -9.71 8.82
C MET A 10 -1.67 -10.88 9.53
N ARG A 11 -2.49 -11.65 8.80
CA ARG A 11 -3.12 -12.88 9.31
C ARG A 11 -3.35 -13.85 8.16
N ALA A 12 -3.00 -15.12 8.37
CA ALA A 12 -3.22 -16.20 7.41
C ALA A 12 -2.73 -15.87 5.98
N GLY A 13 -1.53 -15.28 5.85
CA GLY A 13 -0.95 -14.93 4.55
C GLY A 13 -1.49 -13.64 3.91
N VAL A 14 -2.41 -12.92 4.56
CA VAL A 14 -3.03 -11.70 4.03
C VAL A 14 -2.54 -10.47 4.80
N LEU A 15 -2.04 -9.46 4.07
CA LEU A 15 -1.77 -8.11 4.55
C LEU A 15 -3.00 -7.23 4.35
N ARG A 16 -3.65 -6.82 5.44
CA ARG A 16 -4.70 -5.79 5.40
C ARG A 16 -4.07 -4.41 5.56
N LEU A 17 -4.11 -3.61 4.50
CA LEU A 17 -3.51 -2.27 4.43
C LEU A 17 -4.48 -1.24 5.02
N HIS A 18 -4.13 -0.69 6.18
CA HIS A 18 -5.05 0.09 7.02
C HIS A 18 -4.97 1.59 6.78
N ARG A 19 -3.75 2.14 6.62
CA ARG A 19 -3.51 3.57 6.37
C ARG A 19 -2.16 3.79 5.71
N THR A 20 -2.10 4.77 4.83
CA THR A 20 -0.85 5.37 4.33
C THR A 20 -0.65 6.70 5.04
N VAL A 21 0.49 6.90 5.70
CA VAL A 21 0.81 8.11 6.45
C VAL A 21 2.06 8.73 5.87
N VAL A 22 2.00 10.01 5.52
CA VAL A 22 3.13 10.81 5.05
C VAL A 22 3.25 12.01 5.97
N ALA A 23 4.47 12.36 6.37
CA ALA A 23 4.69 13.55 7.18
C ALA A 23 4.40 14.81 6.34
N ALA A 24 3.73 15.80 6.94
CA ALA A 24 3.24 17.01 6.27
C ALA A 24 4.29 17.73 5.41
N THR A 25 5.57 17.71 5.83
CA THR A 25 6.70 18.29 5.07
C THR A 25 6.95 17.63 3.72
N PHE A 26 6.30 16.50 3.43
CA PHE A 26 6.45 15.74 2.20
C PHE A 26 5.10 15.43 1.52
N GLU A 27 4.00 16.02 1.98
CA GLU A 27 2.72 15.94 1.27
C GLU A 27 2.86 16.51 -0.14
N GLY A 28 2.15 15.91 -1.10
CA GLY A 28 2.21 16.32 -2.52
C GLY A 28 3.49 15.93 -3.25
N ALA A 29 4.48 15.33 -2.58
CA ALA A 29 5.72 14.85 -3.22
C ALA A 29 5.56 13.47 -3.89
N GLY A 30 4.33 12.92 -3.95
CA GLY A 30 4.03 11.60 -4.52
C GLY A 30 4.51 10.42 -3.66
N MET A 31 4.81 10.66 -2.38
CA MET A 31 5.34 9.63 -1.49
C MET A 31 4.34 8.52 -1.18
N GLU A 32 3.05 8.82 -1.13
CA GLU A 32 1.97 7.86 -0.94
C GLU A 32 2.05 6.75 -1.98
N GLY A 33 2.14 7.10 -3.26
CA GLY A 33 2.24 6.14 -4.36
C GLY A 33 3.51 5.28 -4.27
N ILE A 34 4.65 5.87 -3.89
CA ILE A 34 5.91 5.12 -3.69
C ILE A 34 5.76 4.09 -2.56
N LEU A 35 5.18 4.49 -1.44
CA LEU A 35 4.96 3.63 -0.28
C LEU A 35 3.99 2.49 -0.60
N ILE A 36 2.87 2.80 -1.26
CA ILE A 36 1.85 1.83 -1.66
C ILE A 36 2.45 0.81 -2.64
N ARG A 37 3.15 1.28 -3.68
CA ARG A 37 3.85 0.39 -4.63
C ARG A 37 4.80 -0.54 -3.90
N LYS A 38 5.61 -0.01 -2.98
CA LYS A 38 6.60 -0.81 -2.23
C LYS A 38 5.93 -1.89 -1.38
N VAL A 39 4.82 -1.59 -0.68
CA VAL A 39 4.15 -2.60 0.14
C VAL A 39 3.50 -3.69 -0.70
N LEU A 40 2.91 -3.37 -1.86
CA LEU A 40 2.31 -4.35 -2.77
C LEU A 40 3.38 -5.29 -3.35
N LEU A 41 4.49 -4.74 -3.83
CA LEU A 41 5.60 -5.55 -4.34
C LEU A 41 6.27 -6.39 -3.24
N ALA A 42 6.36 -5.87 -2.02
CA ALA A 42 6.86 -6.64 -0.89
C ALA A 42 5.93 -7.81 -0.53
N ALA A 43 4.61 -7.61 -0.58
CA ALA A 43 3.63 -8.68 -0.38
C ALA A 43 3.80 -9.75 -1.48
N HIS A 44 3.87 -9.34 -2.75
CA HIS A 44 4.08 -10.25 -3.87
C HIS A 44 5.37 -11.08 -3.74
N LYS A 45 6.50 -10.44 -3.45
CA LYS A 45 7.79 -11.11 -3.25
C LYS A 45 7.74 -12.17 -2.14
N ARG A 46 6.92 -11.93 -1.12
CA ARG A 46 6.72 -12.82 0.03
C ARG A 46 5.62 -13.85 -0.20
N ARG A 47 5.01 -13.88 -1.39
CA ARG A 47 3.83 -14.72 -1.74
C ARG A 47 2.67 -14.50 -0.78
N LEU A 48 2.47 -13.25 -0.37
CA LEU A 48 1.38 -12.80 0.48
C LEU A 48 0.37 -12.05 -0.37
N SER A 49 -0.89 -12.15 0.04
CA SER A 49 -1.97 -11.40 -0.57
C SER A 49 -2.12 -10.04 0.11
N ALA A 50 -2.47 -8.99 -0.64
CA ALA A 50 -2.77 -7.67 -0.08
C ALA A 50 -4.27 -7.36 -0.17
N LEU A 51 -4.86 -6.79 0.88
CA LEU A 51 -6.27 -6.37 0.90
C LEU A 51 -6.33 -4.86 1.22
N PRO A 52 -6.86 -4.03 0.30
CA PRO A 52 -6.83 -2.58 0.43
C PRO A 52 -8.03 -2.04 1.25
N TYR A 53 -7.86 -1.83 2.56
CA TYR A 53 -8.90 -1.22 3.41
C TYR A 53 -8.90 0.31 3.35
N CYS A 54 -7.76 0.95 3.05
CA CYS A 54 -7.68 2.40 2.96
C CYS A 54 -7.92 2.93 1.54
N SER A 55 -8.56 4.09 1.43
CA SER A 55 -8.95 4.71 0.17
C SER A 55 -7.76 5.12 -0.69
N GLU A 56 -6.61 5.48 -0.10
CA GLU A 56 -5.41 5.85 -0.84
C GLU A 56 -4.88 4.68 -1.68
N VAL A 57 -4.93 3.47 -1.13
CA VAL A 57 -4.52 2.26 -1.87
C VAL A 57 -5.54 1.94 -2.97
N GLN A 58 -6.83 2.11 -2.72
CA GLN A 58 -7.87 1.88 -3.72
C GLN A 58 -7.71 2.85 -4.91
N MET A 59 -7.53 4.14 -4.64
CA MET A 59 -7.27 5.16 -5.65
C MET A 59 -5.97 4.90 -6.43
N PHE A 60 -4.91 4.46 -5.74
CA PHE A 60 -3.68 4.04 -6.40
C PHE A 60 -3.92 2.88 -7.39
N LEU A 61 -4.76 1.90 -7.04
CA LEU A 61 -5.09 0.75 -7.90
C LEU A 61 -6.02 1.10 -9.07
N GLU A 62 -6.79 2.17 -8.96
CA GLU A 62 -7.55 2.74 -10.07
C GLU A 62 -6.62 3.38 -11.11
N GLN A 63 -5.61 4.11 -10.64
CA GLN A 63 -4.62 4.77 -11.49
C GLN A 63 -3.57 3.81 -12.05
N ASN A 64 -3.31 2.68 -11.37
CA ASN A 64 -2.27 1.71 -11.70
C ASN A 64 -2.87 0.29 -11.72
N PRO A 65 -3.67 -0.06 -12.76
CA PRO A 65 -4.40 -1.32 -12.82
C PRO A 65 -3.51 -2.56 -12.88
N GLU A 66 -2.23 -2.45 -13.27
CA GLU A 66 -1.28 -3.56 -13.32
C GLU A 66 -1.02 -4.21 -11.94
N TYR A 67 -1.22 -3.46 -10.85
CA TYR A 67 -1.07 -3.97 -9.49
C TYR A 67 -2.31 -4.70 -8.97
N ARG A 68 -3.43 -4.69 -9.69
CA ARG A 68 -4.66 -5.41 -9.30
C ARG A 68 -4.48 -6.92 -9.23
N SER A 69 -3.47 -7.47 -9.91
CA SER A 69 -3.11 -8.88 -9.79
C SER A 69 -2.49 -9.25 -8.42
N LEU A 70 -2.05 -8.25 -7.65
CA LEU A 70 -1.36 -8.44 -6.36
C LEU A 70 -2.29 -8.34 -5.15
N ILE A 71 -3.52 -7.90 -5.37
CA ILE A 71 -4.53 -7.79 -4.33
C ILE A 71 -5.43 -9.01 -4.33
N VAL A 72 -5.98 -9.32 -3.16
CA VAL A 72 -7.11 -10.25 -3.02
C VAL A 72 -8.34 -9.46 -2.63
N GLY A 73 -9.42 -9.73 -3.36
CA GLY A 73 -10.73 -9.11 -3.22
C GLY A 73 -11.68 -9.84 -4.14
#